data_AF-A0A1F9NV56-F1
#
_entry.id   AF-A0A1F9NV56-F1
#
_cell.length_a   1.000
_cell.length_b   1.000
_cell.length_c   1.000
_cell.angle_alpha   90.00
_cell.angle_beta   90.00
_cell.angle_gamma   90.00
#
_symmetry.space_group_name_H-M   'P 1'
#
loop_
_entity.id
_entity.type
_entity.pdbx_description
1 polymer ?
#
loop_
_entity_poly.entity_id
_entity_poly.type
_entity_poly.pdbx_seq_one_letter_code
_entity_poly.pdbx_strand_id
1 'polypeptide(L)'
;MKRFGSVHQKMNEMDEKEIFLMHLHLMIVMIKASLKGYPAGEFRKAAALDTASIVHKLISNIDLSFLGLKTSSHLFRERVKLLSVMAAAIVSEDYPLGIHRREAVRDNIEIITEYAFPNKQIELFHEVLRVA
;
A
#
# COMPACT_ATOMS: atom_id res chain seq x y z
N MET A 1 29.94 -11.37 -20.78
CA MET A 1 29.27 -10.83 -19.57
C MET A 1 28.74 -11.98 -18.73
N LYS A 2 29.23 -12.16 -17.49
CA LYS A 2 28.61 -13.08 -16.53
C LYS A 2 27.43 -12.35 -15.87
N ARG A 3 26.19 -12.81 -16.11
CA ARG A 3 25.01 -12.31 -15.40
C ARG A 3 25.03 -12.86 -13.97
N PHE A 4 25.17 -11.98 -12.98
CA PHE A 4 24.95 -12.32 -11.57
C PHE A 4 23.44 -12.22 -11.28
N GLY A 5 22.69 -13.24 -11.70
CA GLY A 5 21.31 -13.46 -11.26
C GLY A 5 21.29 -14.53 -10.17
N SER A 6 20.27 -14.52 -9.31
CA SER A 6 20.09 -15.59 -8.33
C SER A 6 19.97 -16.96 -9.02
N VAL A 7 20.50 -18.00 -8.40
CA VAL A 7 20.36 -19.38 -8.87
C VAL A 7 18.86 -19.71 -8.94
N HIS A 8 18.37 -20.11 -10.11
CA HIS A 8 16.94 -20.38 -10.40
C HIS A 8 16.21 -21.30 -9.40
N GLN A 9 16.93 -22.05 -8.55
CA GLN A 9 16.38 -23.00 -7.59
C GLN A 9 15.74 -22.39 -6.33
N LYS A 10 15.75 -21.05 -6.15
CA LYS A 10 15.12 -20.38 -4.99
C LYS A 10 14.04 -19.35 -5.35
N MET A 11 13.57 -19.33 -6.60
CA MET A 11 12.41 -18.52 -6.97
C MET A 11 11.15 -19.31 -6.61
N ASN A 12 10.62 -19.08 -5.41
CA ASN A 12 9.29 -19.57 -5.08
C ASN A 12 8.27 -18.83 -5.94
N GLU A 13 7.29 -19.55 -6.45
CA GLU A 13 6.11 -18.95 -7.07
C GLU A 13 5.38 -18.14 -5.99
N MET A 14 5.15 -16.85 -6.25
CA MET A 14 4.49 -15.98 -5.28
C MET A 14 2.98 -16.28 -5.25
N ASP A 15 2.46 -16.57 -4.06
CA ASP A 15 1.01 -16.73 -3.86
C ASP A 15 0.30 -15.38 -4.07
N GLU A 16 -0.96 -15.40 -4.51
CA GLU A 16 -1.78 -14.18 -4.66
C GLU A 16 -1.85 -13.36 -3.37
N LYS A 17 -1.77 -14.04 -2.22
CA LYS A 17 -1.71 -13.40 -0.89
C LYS A 17 -0.45 -12.58 -0.69
N GLU A 18 0.70 -13.10 -1.10
CA GLU A 18 1.98 -12.40 -0.99
C GLU A 18 2.01 -11.21 -1.94
N ILE A 19 1.50 -11.39 -3.17
CA ILE A 19 1.35 -10.32 -4.16
C ILE A 19 0.45 -9.22 -3.60
N PHE A 20 -0.69 -9.57 -3.03
CA PHE A 20 -1.61 -8.61 -2.41
C PHE A 20 -0.93 -7.83 -1.28
N LEU A 21 -0.29 -8.53 -0.34
CA LEU A 21 0.40 -7.90 0.79
C LEU A 21 1.52 -6.96 0.34
N MET A 22 2.27 -7.35 -0.71
CA MET A 22 3.32 -6.49 -1.26
C MET A 22 2.77 -5.21 -1.88
N HIS A 23 1.72 -5.29 -2.69
CA HIS A 23 1.10 -4.11 -3.29
C HIS A 23 0.42 -3.24 -2.24
N LEU A 24 -0.22 -3.84 -1.24
CA LEU A 24 -0.83 -3.12 -0.12
C LEU A 24 0.23 -2.34 0.67
N HIS A 25 1.36 -2.97 0.98
CA HIS A 25 2.47 -2.32 1.66
C HIS A 25 3.03 -1.16 0.83
N LEU A 26 3.29 -1.38 -0.46
CA LEU A 26 3.78 -0.33 -1.36
C LEU A 26 2.82 0.86 -1.42
N MET A 27 1.51 0.59 -1.56
CA MET A 27 0.47 1.62 -1.56
C MET A 27 0.48 2.44 -0.27
N ILE A 28 0.55 1.78 0.89
CA ILE A 28 0.62 2.44 2.20
C ILE A 28 1.85 3.36 2.28
N VAL A 29 3.02 2.88 1.85
CA VAL A 29 4.26 3.66 1.85
C VAL A 29 4.14 4.91 0.99
N MET A 30 3.63 4.78 -0.23
CA MET A 30 3.44 5.92 -1.14
C MET A 30 2.47 6.95 -0.56
N ILE A 31 1.33 6.49 -0.02
CA ILE A 31 0.35 7.39 0.60
C ILE A 31 0.95 8.10 1.82
N LYS A 32 1.65 7.38 2.71
CA LYS A 32 2.33 7.97 3.87
C LYS A 32 3.34 9.03 3.44
N ALA A 33 4.08 8.80 2.36
CA ALA A 33 5.01 9.77 1.81
C ALA A 33 4.29 11.04 1.31
N SER A 34 3.24 10.88 0.50
CA SER A 34 2.43 12.02 0.03
C SER A 34 1.79 12.82 1.18
N LEU A 35 1.30 12.14 2.22
CA LEU A 35 0.75 12.80 3.42
C LEU A 35 1.78 13.58 4.23
N LYS A 36 3.08 13.27 4.10
CA LYS A 36 4.20 14.03 4.68
C LYS A 36 4.73 15.13 3.75
N GLY A 37 4.13 15.31 2.58
CA GLY A 37 4.53 16.34 1.61
C GLY A 37 5.72 15.95 0.73
N TYR A 38 6.06 14.66 0.65
CA TYR A 38 7.05 14.21 -0.33
C TYR A 38 6.43 14.28 -1.73
N PRO A 39 7.06 15.02 -2.67
CA PRO A 39 6.48 15.22 -3.99
C PRO A 39 6.46 13.90 -4.76
N ALA A 40 5.34 13.59 -5.41
CA ALA A 40 5.26 12.50 -6.36
C ALA A 40 5.52 13.05 -7.76
N GLY A 41 6.65 12.69 -8.39
CA GLY A 41 6.83 12.93 -9.83
C GLY A 41 5.85 12.08 -10.64
N GLU A 42 5.64 12.41 -11.91
CA GLU A 42 4.65 11.75 -12.79
C GLU A 42 4.73 10.21 -12.79
N PHE A 43 5.95 9.64 -12.84
CA PHE A 43 6.13 8.19 -12.76
C PHE A 43 5.67 7.58 -11.44
N ARG A 44 5.92 8.27 -10.31
CA ARG A 44 5.51 7.81 -8.99
C ARG A 44 4.00 7.95 -8.81
N LYS A 45 3.39 8.98 -9.42
CA LYS A 45 1.94 9.14 -9.47
C LYS A 45 1.28 7.98 -10.22
N ALA A 46 1.76 7.69 -11.44
CA ALA A 46 1.27 6.56 -12.24
C ALA A 46 1.41 5.23 -11.50
N ALA A 47 2.60 4.94 -10.94
CA ALA A 47 2.85 3.73 -10.18
C ALA A 47 1.92 3.58 -8.96
N ALA A 48 1.60 4.69 -8.27
CA ALA A 48 0.68 4.66 -7.15
C ALA A 48 -0.75 4.35 -7.57
N LEU A 49 -1.22 4.92 -8.69
CA LEU A 49 -2.54 4.65 -9.26
C LEU A 49 -2.65 3.19 -9.72
N ASP A 50 -1.63 2.68 -10.41
CA ASP A 50 -1.57 1.28 -10.84
C ASP A 50 -1.59 0.33 -9.64
N THR A 51 -0.78 0.63 -8.61
CA THR A 51 -0.76 -0.16 -7.37
C THR A 51 -2.13 -0.13 -6.68
N ALA A 52 -2.77 1.03 -6.62
CA ALA A 52 -4.09 1.17 -6.01
C ALA A 52 -5.16 0.36 -6.76
N SER A 53 -5.13 0.39 -8.09
CA SER A 53 -6.01 -0.41 -8.95
C SER A 53 -5.82 -1.91 -8.73
N ILE A 54 -4.56 -2.38 -8.67
CA ILE A 54 -4.22 -3.78 -8.40
C ILE A 54 -4.74 -4.20 -7.03
N VAL A 55 -4.45 -3.41 -5.98
CA VAL A 55 -4.92 -3.71 -4.61
C VAL A 55 -6.45 -3.78 -4.55
N HIS A 56 -7.14 -2.81 -5.17
CA HIS A 56 -8.60 -2.77 -5.20
C HIS A 56 -9.21 -4.01 -5.89
N LYS A 57 -8.57 -4.49 -6.97
CA LYS A 57 -8.98 -5.71 -7.66
C LYS A 57 -8.73 -6.96 -6.83
N LEU A 58 -7.52 -7.11 -6.27
CA LEU A 58 -7.13 -8.28 -5.48
C LEU A 58 -7.97 -8.41 -4.21
N ILE A 59 -8.19 -7.32 -3.48
CA ILE A 59 -8.95 -7.33 -2.23
C ILE A 59 -10.41 -7.72 -2.43
N SER A 60 -10.92 -7.66 -3.66
CA SER A 60 -12.29 -8.07 -3.98
C SER A 60 -12.45 -9.58 -4.11
N ASN A 61 -11.37 -10.32 -4.37
CA ASN A 61 -11.41 -11.76 -4.64
C ASN A 61 -10.61 -12.60 -3.64
N ILE A 62 -9.65 -11.99 -2.94
CA ILE A 62 -8.79 -12.72 -2.00
C ILE A 62 -9.56 -13.24 -0.78
N ASP A 63 -9.27 -14.47 -0.34
CA ASP A 63 -9.70 -14.96 0.96
C ASP A 63 -8.85 -14.30 2.06
N LEU A 64 -9.49 -13.67 3.04
CA LEU A 64 -8.82 -12.95 4.14
C LEU A 64 -8.64 -13.82 5.39
N SER A 65 -8.98 -15.11 5.34
CA SER A 65 -8.80 -16.05 6.44
C SER A 65 -7.34 -16.12 6.93
N PHE A 66 -6.36 -15.92 6.04
CA PHE A 66 -4.93 -15.91 6.37
C PHE A 66 -4.52 -14.78 7.31
N LEU A 67 -5.32 -13.71 7.40
CA LEU A 67 -5.12 -12.61 8.35
C LEU A 67 -5.74 -12.90 9.73
N GLY A 68 -6.41 -14.05 9.91
CA GLY A 68 -7.10 -14.39 11.16
C GLY A 68 -8.35 -13.56 11.46
N LEU A 69 -8.86 -12.81 10.47
CA LEU A 69 -9.99 -11.86 10.61
C LEU A 69 -11.35 -12.57 10.57
N LYS A 70 -11.72 -13.32 11.62
CA LYS A 70 -12.96 -14.12 11.61
C LYS A 70 -14.26 -13.32 11.48
N THR A 71 -14.35 -12.13 12.06
CA THR A 71 -15.57 -11.29 12.06
C THR A 71 -15.40 -9.92 11.40
N SER A 72 -14.16 -9.52 11.11
CA SER A 72 -13.82 -8.20 10.58
C SER A 72 -13.35 -8.20 9.12
N SER A 73 -13.36 -9.36 8.43
CA SER A 73 -12.90 -9.48 7.04
C SER A 73 -13.61 -8.52 6.08
N HIS A 74 -14.93 -8.35 6.22
CA HIS A 74 -15.68 -7.38 5.40
C HIS A 74 -15.25 -5.94 5.69
N LEU A 75 -15.08 -5.58 6.96
CA LEU A 75 -14.65 -4.23 7.34
C LEU A 75 -13.24 -3.93 6.84
N PHE A 76 -12.31 -4.88 6.99
CA PHE A 76 -10.96 -4.76 6.45
C PHE A 76 -10.97 -4.57 4.93
N ARG A 77 -11.79 -5.36 4.21
CA ARG A 77 -11.98 -5.24 2.77
C ARG A 77 -12.43 -3.84 2.36
N GLU A 78 -13.46 -3.31 3.02
CA GLU A 78 -13.97 -1.97 2.72
C GLU A 78 -12.95 -0.88 3.07
N ARG A 79 -12.19 -1.03 4.16
CA ARG A 79 -11.10 -0.11 4.51
C ARG A 79 -10.00 -0.07 3.45
N VAL A 80 -9.57 -1.23 2.95
CA VAL A 80 -8.56 -1.31 1.90
C VAL A 80 -9.08 -0.74 0.58
N LYS A 81 -10.32 -1.06 0.18
CA LYS A 81 -10.94 -0.47 -1.02
C LYS A 81 -11.02 1.05 -0.93
N LEU A 82 -11.48 1.58 0.21
CA LEU A 82 -11.53 3.01 0.46
C LEU A 82 -10.13 3.64 0.34
N LEU A 83 -9.11 3.01 0.94
CA LEU A 83 -7.73 3.50 0.83
C LEU A 83 -7.24 3.53 -0.62
N SER A 84 -7.55 2.50 -1.43
CA SER A 84 -7.23 2.47 -2.86
C SER A 84 -7.87 3.61 -3.64
N VAL A 85 -9.15 3.93 -3.37
CA VAL A 85 -9.83 5.07 -4.00
C VAL A 85 -9.21 6.40 -3.54
N MET A 86 -8.89 6.53 -2.25
CA MET A 86 -8.28 7.74 -1.70
C MET A 86 -6.85 7.96 -2.20
N ALA A 87 -6.12 6.89 -2.54
CA ALA A 87 -4.77 6.97 -3.09
C ALA A 87 -4.71 7.91 -4.31
N ALA A 88 -5.70 7.82 -5.20
CA ALA A 88 -5.76 8.70 -6.36
C ALA A 88 -5.89 10.17 -5.97
N ALA A 89 -6.79 10.50 -5.04
CA ALA A 89 -6.97 11.87 -4.58
C ALA A 89 -5.72 12.42 -3.85
N ILE A 90 -5.03 11.58 -3.07
CA ILE A 90 -3.85 11.97 -2.29
C ILE A 90 -2.65 12.21 -3.21
N VAL A 91 -2.47 11.35 -4.20
CA VAL A 91 -1.26 11.33 -5.04
C VAL A 91 -1.35 12.28 -6.23
N SER A 92 -2.56 12.58 -6.72
CA SER A 92 -2.72 13.56 -7.80
C SER A 92 -2.34 14.99 -7.39
N GLU A 93 -2.26 15.29 -6.09
CA GLU A 93 -1.99 16.65 -5.53
C GLU A 93 -3.03 17.72 -5.92
N ASP A 94 -3.89 17.44 -6.90
CA ASP A 94 -5.00 18.27 -7.38
C ASP A 94 -6.21 18.31 -6.43
N TYR A 95 -6.23 17.45 -5.40
CA TYR A 95 -7.32 17.38 -4.44
C TYR A 95 -6.87 17.89 -3.06
N PRO A 96 -7.27 19.09 -2.63
CA PRO A 96 -6.90 19.62 -1.33
C PRO A 96 -7.57 18.78 -0.23
N LEU A 97 -6.78 17.90 0.39
CA LEU A 97 -7.19 17.18 1.58
C LEU A 97 -7.11 18.12 2.79
N GLY A 98 -8.27 18.53 3.29
CA GLY A 98 -8.38 19.20 4.57
C GLY A 98 -7.86 18.33 5.72
N ILE A 99 -7.52 18.96 6.85
CA ILE A 99 -6.87 18.33 8.02
C ILE A 99 -7.62 17.05 8.46
N HIS A 100 -8.94 17.13 8.62
CA HIS A 100 -9.77 15.99 9.04
C HIS A 100 -9.72 14.81 8.06
N ARG A 101 -9.62 15.06 6.75
CA ARG A 101 -9.51 13.98 5.76
C ARG A 101 -8.15 13.31 5.82
N ARG A 102 -7.08 14.09 6.03
CA ARG A 102 -5.73 13.54 6.21
C ARG A 102 -5.64 12.66 7.45
N GLU A 103 -6.27 13.09 8.54
CA GLU A 103 -6.36 12.32 9.79
C GLU A 103 -7.14 11.01 9.57
N ALA A 104 -8.33 11.07 8.96
CA ALA A 104 -9.10 9.87 8.64
C ALA A 104 -8.34 8.86 7.74
N VAL A 105 -7.53 9.33 6.80
CA VAL A 105 -6.65 8.46 6.00
C VAL A 105 -5.59 7.80 6.89
N ARG A 106 -4.96 8.56 7.80
CA ARG A 106 -3.94 8.04 8.71
C ARG A 106 -4.52 6.96 9.61
N ASP A 107 -5.67 7.20 10.21
CA ASP A 107 -6.36 6.23 11.06
C ASP A 107 -6.69 4.96 10.28
N ASN A 108 -7.14 5.09 9.03
CA ASN A 108 -7.43 3.94 8.20
C ASN A 108 -6.17 3.14 7.85
N ILE A 109 -5.06 3.82 7.57
CA ILE A 109 -3.75 3.18 7.32
C ILE A 109 -3.27 2.43 8.56
N GLU A 110 -3.41 3.02 9.74
CA GLU A 110 -2.99 2.41 11.00
C GLU A 110 -3.75 1.10 11.24
N ILE A 111 -5.08 1.15 11.17
CA ILE A 111 -5.93 -0.04 11.31
C ILE A 111 -5.58 -1.12 10.27
N ILE A 112 -5.41 -0.75 9.00
CA ILE A 112 -5.00 -1.71 7.96
C ILE A 112 -3.64 -2.32 8.28
N THR A 113 -2.69 -1.51 8.78
CA THR A 113 -1.33 -1.95 9.09
C THR A 113 -1.31 -2.92 10.27
N GLU A 114 -2.07 -2.64 11.32
CA GLU A 114 -2.22 -3.53 12.48
C GLU A 114 -2.72 -4.92 12.08
N TYR A 115 -3.68 -4.99 11.17
CA TYR A 115 -4.22 -6.28 10.70
C TYR A 115 -3.31 -7.00 9.70
N ALA A 116 -2.80 -6.29 8.69
CA ALA A 116 -2.04 -6.90 7.60
C ALA A 116 -0.57 -7.14 7.95
N PHE A 117 -0.03 -6.35 8.87
CA PHE A 117 1.40 -6.32 9.19
C PHE A 117 1.65 -6.18 10.71
N PRO A 118 1.06 -7.03 11.58
CA PRO A 118 1.08 -6.86 13.04
C PRO A 118 2.48 -6.82 13.64
N ASN A 119 3.47 -7.45 12.99
CA ASN A 119 4.85 -7.51 13.45
C ASN A 119 5.80 -6.57 12.70
N LYS A 120 5.26 -5.59 11.93
CA LYS A 120 6.09 -4.66 11.15
C LYS A 120 5.64 -3.22 11.37
N GLN A 121 6.58 -2.37 11.73
CA GLN A 121 6.39 -0.93 11.64
C GLN A 121 6.74 -0.48 10.22
N ILE A 122 5.74 -0.01 9.47
CA ILE A 122 5.95 0.56 8.14
C ILE A 122 6.46 1.99 8.31
N GLU A 123 7.76 2.12 8.56
CA GLU A 123 8.42 3.41 8.66
C GLU A 123 8.86 3.93 7.28
N LEU A 124 8.86 5.25 7.14
CA LEU A 124 9.45 5.89 5.97
C LEU A 124 10.93 6.11 6.25
N PHE A 125 11.80 5.60 5.38
CA PHE A 125 13.23 5.84 5.44
C PHE A 125 13.53 7.29 5.04
N HIS A 126 13.47 8.19 6.01
CA HIS A 126 13.64 9.63 5.82
C HIS A 126 14.97 10.01 5.17
N GLU A 127 16.03 9.22 5.40
CA GLU A 127 17.37 9.42 4.83
C GLU A 127 17.39 9.19 3.31
N VAL A 128 16.62 8.20 2.82
CA VAL A 128 16.54 7.87 1.40
C VAL A 128 15.63 8.84 0.65
N LEU A 129 14.61 9.37 1.31
CA LEU A 129 13.60 10.26 0.71
C LEU A 129 14.07 11.72 0.57
N ARG A 130 15.23 12.10 1.10
CA ARG A 130 15.80 13.47 1.01
C ARG A 130 16.62 13.74 -0.26
N VAL A 131 16.84 12.75 -1.11
CA VAL A 131 17.76 12.85 -2.27
C VAL A 131 17.05 13.27 -3.57
N ALA A 132 16.00 14.09 -3.50
CA ALA A 132 15.30 14.60 -4.69
C ALA A 132 15.18 16.12 -4.64
#